data_AF-A0A1I2H9Y6-F1
#
_entry.id   AF-A0A1I2H9Y6-F1
#
_cell.length_a   1.000
_cell.length_b   1.000
_cell.length_c   1.000
_cell.angle_alpha   90.00
_cell.angle_beta   90.00
_cell.angle_gamma   90.00
#
_symmetry.space_group_name_H-M   'P 1'
#
loop_
_entity.id
_entity.type
_entity.pdbx_description
1 polymer ?
#
loop_
_entity_poly.entity_id
_entity_poly.type
_entity_poly.pdbx_seq_one_letter_code
_entity_poly.pdbx_strand_id
1 'polypeptide(L)'
;IYVAPPDRHLIVAGGRLRLLRGPKENCARPAIDPLFRSVAESYGSGAVGVILTGNLNDGTLGLFDIKRRGGVAISQDPNDAAHPEMPRSAAEHVALDYCLPLAEIPELLIELVDQKCGKELPMPKTSSQRDRQAPEIINSQTFERPLTVTCPDCGGALKNFKVGSIVKFTCHIGHSYTAENMAAAQFEEMEKVMRAAVRFLNERAEFCLQMAEHGDDGNPDASNEWHAASRQALDRAYKLRDLVEQDWLTPEISHQLASAHNGRDQTGFRG
;
A
#
# COMPACT_ATOMS: atom_id res chain seq x y z
N ILE A 1 -20.65 11.56 17.13
CA ILE A 1 -19.53 11.43 16.17
C ILE A 1 -18.33 10.90 16.94
N TYR A 2 -17.71 9.82 16.48
CA TYR A 2 -16.52 9.22 17.09
C TYR A 2 -15.38 9.24 16.09
N VAL A 3 -14.17 9.55 16.54
CA VAL A 3 -12.97 9.62 15.68
C VAL A 3 -11.96 8.60 16.17
N ALA A 4 -11.38 7.82 15.26
CA ALA A 4 -10.36 6.83 15.60
C ALA A 4 -9.08 7.53 16.06
N PRO A 5 -8.52 7.19 17.24
CA PRO A 5 -7.25 7.74 17.68
C PRO A 5 -6.09 7.15 16.86
N PRO A 6 -4.96 7.86 16.73
CA PRO A 6 -3.76 7.32 16.09
C PRO A 6 -3.30 5.99 16.71
N ASP A 7 -2.67 5.15 15.89
CA ASP A 7 -2.09 3.86 16.28
C ASP A 7 -3.09 2.83 16.86
N ARG A 8 -4.39 3.02 16.65
CA ARG A 8 -5.43 2.04 17.03
C ARG A 8 -6.52 1.93 15.97
N HIS A 9 -6.82 0.72 15.54
CA HIS A 9 -7.99 0.44 14.71
C HIS A 9 -9.26 0.64 15.53
N LEU A 10 -10.21 1.39 14.98
CA LEU A 10 -11.56 1.52 15.52
C LEU A 10 -12.44 0.47 14.84
N ILE A 11 -13.08 -0.40 15.62
CA ILE A 11 -13.99 -1.42 15.09
C ILE A 11 -15.30 -1.42 15.87
N VAL A 12 -16.34 -2.03 15.31
CA VAL A 12 -17.60 -2.37 15.99
C VAL A 12 -17.61 -3.85 16.34
N ALA A 13 -17.87 -4.18 17.60
CA ALA A 13 -18.12 -5.57 18.00
C ALA A 13 -19.13 -5.61 19.16
N GLY A 14 -20.15 -6.47 19.04
CA GLY A 14 -21.19 -6.61 20.07
C GLY A 14 -21.96 -5.31 20.32
N GLY A 15 -22.20 -4.52 19.27
CA GLY A 15 -22.90 -3.23 19.34
C GLY A 15 -22.11 -2.11 20.03
N ARG A 16 -20.81 -2.30 20.29
CA ARG A 16 -19.94 -1.29 20.92
C ARG A 16 -18.74 -0.98 20.04
N LEU A 17 -18.26 0.26 20.11
CA LEU A 17 -16.98 0.65 19.55
C LEU A 17 -15.84 0.09 20.40
N ARG A 18 -14.83 -0.48 19.75
CA ARG A 18 -13.63 -1.00 20.39
C ARG A 18 -12.40 -0.48 19.67
N LEU A 19 -11.35 -0.23 20.45
CA LEU A 19 -10.04 0.13 19.94
C LEU A 19 -9.12 -1.08 20.02
N LEU A 20 -8.54 -1.45 18.89
CA LEU A 20 -7.60 -2.56 18.80
C LEU A 20 -6.23 -2.07 18.36
N ARG A 21 -5.18 -2.62 18.96
CA ARG A 21 -3.79 -2.45 18.50
C ARG A 21 -3.36 -3.66 17.66
N GLY A 22 -4.26 -4.11 16.79
CA GLY A 22 -4.01 -5.21 15.86
C GLY A 22 -3.00 -4.81 14.77
N PRO A 23 -2.59 -5.76 13.92
CA PRO A 23 -1.70 -5.50 12.79
C PRO A 23 -2.19 -4.33 11.93
N LYS A 24 -1.27 -3.60 11.29
CA LYS A 24 -1.65 -2.58 10.30
C LYS A 24 -2.37 -3.22 9.11
N GLU A 25 -3.33 -2.51 8.53
CA GLU A 25 -3.95 -2.86 7.25
C GLU A 25 -3.68 -1.71 6.27
N ASN A 26 -3.29 -2.02 5.03
CA ASN A 26 -2.93 -1.00 4.03
C ASN A 26 -1.86 -0.01 4.53
N CYS A 27 -0.85 -0.53 5.25
CA CYS A 27 0.21 0.26 5.92
C CYS A 27 -0.28 1.26 6.98
N ALA A 28 -1.59 1.28 7.29
CA ALA A 28 -2.22 2.25 8.17
C ALA A 28 -2.73 1.63 9.49
N ARG A 29 -2.75 2.47 10.53
CA ARG A 29 -3.42 2.22 11.81
C ARG A 29 -3.70 3.57 12.51
N PRO A 30 -4.95 4.04 12.56
CA PRO A 30 -6.18 3.38 12.10
C PRO A 30 -6.21 3.21 10.58
N ALA A 31 -6.82 2.12 10.13
CA ALA A 31 -7.25 1.91 8.75
C ALA A 31 -8.79 1.92 8.69
N ILE A 32 -9.35 2.29 7.54
CA ILE A 32 -10.79 2.36 7.27
C ILE A 32 -11.36 0.96 7.08
N ASP A 33 -10.63 0.08 6.39
CA ASP A 33 -11.06 -1.30 6.10
C ASP A 33 -11.51 -2.09 7.35
N PRO A 34 -10.76 -2.13 8.48
CA PRO A 34 -11.22 -2.76 9.71
C PRO A 34 -12.55 -2.21 10.25
N LEU A 35 -12.72 -0.89 10.21
CA LEU A 35 -13.95 -0.24 10.68
C LEU A 35 -15.12 -0.69 9.82
N PHE A 36 -15.01 -0.51 8.51
CA PHE A 36 -16.08 -0.84 7.57
C PHE A 36 -16.43 -2.32 7.58
N ARG A 37 -15.43 -3.21 7.61
CA ARG A 37 -15.64 -4.67 7.73
C ARG A 37 -16.44 -5.01 8.98
N SER A 38 -16.07 -4.45 10.12
CA SER A 38 -16.75 -4.72 11.40
C SER A 38 -18.15 -4.11 11.49
N VAL A 39 -18.37 -2.96 10.84
CA VAL A 39 -19.70 -2.34 10.68
C VAL A 39 -20.59 -3.20 9.78
N ALA A 40 -20.06 -3.65 8.64
CA ALA A 40 -20.78 -4.54 7.73
C ALA A 40 -21.17 -5.85 8.44
N GLU A 41 -20.26 -6.43 9.23
CA GLU A 41 -20.52 -7.62 10.04
C GLU A 41 -21.60 -7.41 11.10
N SER A 42 -21.61 -6.24 11.75
CA SER A 42 -22.51 -5.96 12.88
C SER A 42 -23.90 -5.51 12.44
N TYR A 43 -24.00 -4.80 11.31
CA TYR A 43 -25.24 -4.12 10.91
C TYR A 43 -25.81 -4.58 9.57
N GLY A 44 -25.07 -5.33 8.74
CA GLY A 44 -25.56 -5.83 7.46
C GLY A 44 -26.16 -4.73 6.59
N SER A 45 -27.44 -4.88 6.21
CA SER A 45 -28.16 -3.89 5.41
C SER A 45 -28.43 -2.56 6.12
N GLY A 46 -28.23 -2.49 7.44
CA GLY A 46 -28.30 -1.25 8.20
C GLY A 46 -27.00 -0.44 8.17
N ALA A 47 -25.94 -0.93 7.52
CA ALA A 47 -24.68 -0.21 7.37
C ALA A 47 -24.74 0.80 6.22
N VAL A 48 -24.27 2.01 6.46
CA VAL A 48 -23.97 3.01 5.42
C VAL A 48 -22.48 3.31 5.50
N GLY A 49 -21.75 3.04 4.42
CA GLY A 49 -20.34 3.37 4.28
C GLY A 49 -20.15 4.56 3.36
N VAL A 50 -19.31 5.52 3.78
CA VAL A 50 -19.01 6.72 3.00
C VAL A 50 -17.50 6.85 2.87
N ILE A 51 -16.98 6.81 1.63
CA ILE A 51 -15.59 7.14 1.32
C ILE A 51 -15.53 8.61 0.88
N LEU A 52 -14.59 9.35 1.47
CA LEU A 52 -14.35 10.76 1.15
C LEU A 52 -12.95 10.91 0.54
N THR A 53 -12.60 12.14 0.19
CA THR A 53 -11.26 12.54 -0.26
C THR A 53 -10.14 11.91 0.58
N GLY A 54 -9.15 11.33 -0.09
CA GLY A 54 -8.02 10.64 0.53
C GLY A 54 -7.08 10.04 -0.52
N ASN A 55 -5.84 9.78 -0.11
CA ASN A 55 -4.85 9.09 -0.95
C ASN A 55 -4.99 7.57 -0.81
N LEU A 56 -4.41 6.82 -1.75
CA LEU A 56 -4.41 5.36 -1.76
C LEU A 56 -5.84 4.77 -1.84
N ASN A 57 -6.03 3.54 -1.36
CA ASN A 57 -7.28 2.78 -1.52
C ASN A 57 -7.79 2.13 -0.21
N ASP A 58 -7.35 2.63 0.94
CA ASP A 58 -7.88 2.16 2.23
C ASP A 58 -9.37 2.51 2.36
N GLY A 59 -10.18 1.52 2.73
CA GLY A 59 -11.63 1.64 2.80
C GLY A 59 -12.37 1.08 1.59
N THR A 60 -11.72 0.87 0.44
CA THR A 60 -12.35 0.26 -0.75
C THR A 60 -12.81 -1.18 -0.46
N LEU A 61 -11.97 -2.01 0.17
CA LEU A 61 -12.33 -3.38 0.53
C LEU A 61 -13.39 -3.42 1.63
N GLY A 62 -13.30 -2.53 2.61
CA GLY A 62 -14.31 -2.38 3.64
C GLY A 62 -15.66 -1.95 3.06
N LEU A 63 -15.66 -1.05 2.08
CA LEU A 63 -16.88 -0.56 1.43
C LEU A 63 -17.50 -1.65 0.55
N PHE A 64 -16.66 -2.45 -0.11
CA PHE A 64 -17.08 -3.68 -0.77
C PHE A 64 -17.76 -4.64 0.22
N ASP A 65 -17.21 -4.84 1.42
CA ASP A 65 -17.82 -5.68 2.45
C ASP A 65 -19.19 -5.14 2.93
N ILE A 66 -19.33 -3.81 3.08
CA ILE A 66 -20.62 -3.16 3.36
C ILE A 66 -21.62 -3.48 2.25
N LYS A 67 -21.25 -3.23 0.99
CA LYS A 67 -22.12 -3.46 -0.16
C LYS A 67 -22.53 -4.93 -0.28
N ARG A 68 -21.57 -5.84 -0.11
CA ARG A 68 -21.78 -7.29 -0.17
C ARG A 68 -22.77 -7.79 0.88
N ARG A 69 -22.89 -7.10 2.01
CA ARG A 69 -23.83 -7.44 3.09
C ARG A 69 -25.16 -6.68 3.00
N GLY A 70 -25.42 -6.02 1.85
CA GLY A 70 -26.65 -5.30 1.58
C GLY A 70 -26.72 -3.90 2.18
N GLY A 71 -25.60 -3.38 2.72
CA GLY A 71 -25.50 -1.99 3.15
C GLY A 71 -25.37 -1.03 1.97
N VAL A 72 -25.46 0.27 2.28
CA VAL A 72 -25.36 1.35 1.29
C VAL A 72 -23.90 1.79 1.16
N ALA A 73 -23.40 1.85 -0.07
CA ALA A 73 -22.05 2.30 -0.39
C ALA A 73 -22.07 3.66 -1.08
N ILE A 74 -21.45 4.66 -0.47
CA ILE A 74 -21.38 6.05 -0.93
C ILE A 74 -19.91 6.43 -1.12
N SER A 75 -19.62 7.15 -2.20
CA SER A 75 -18.33 7.82 -2.40
C SER A 75 -18.56 9.31 -2.67
N GLN A 76 -17.64 10.16 -2.22
CA GLN A 76 -17.48 11.50 -2.77
C GLN A 76 -17.19 11.42 -4.27
N ASP A 77 -17.70 12.35 -5.07
CA ASP A 77 -17.32 12.50 -6.47
C ASP A 77 -15.81 12.76 -6.57
N PRO A 78 -15.04 11.93 -7.30
CA PRO A 78 -13.61 12.16 -7.48
C PRO A 78 -13.26 13.51 -8.10
N ASN A 79 -14.18 14.18 -8.81
CA ASN A 79 -13.96 15.51 -9.38
C ASN A 79 -14.09 16.63 -8.34
N ASP A 80 -14.79 16.38 -7.23
CA ASP A 80 -14.96 17.30 -6.10
C ASP A 80 -13.93 17.03 -4.97
N ALA A 81 -13.26 15.88 -5.00
CA ALA A 81 -12.28 15.47 -4.01
C ALA A 81 -10.93 16.20 -4.18
N ALA A 82 -10.41 16.78 -3.08
CA ALA A 82 -9.07 17.35 -3.05
C ALA A 82 -7.97 16.30 -3.34
N HIS A 83 -8.20 15.08 -2.85
CA HIS A 83 -7.39 13.88 -3.08
C HIS A 83 -8.30 12.78 -3.64
N PRO A 84 -8.32 12.59 -4.97
CA PRO A 84 -9.34 11.78 -5.64
C PRO A 84 -9.02 10.28 -5.67
N GLU A 85 -7.84 9.84 -5.22
CA GLU A 85 -7.40 8.44 -5.35
C GLU A 85 -8.33 7.46 -4.63
N MET A 86 -8.66 7.72 -3.36
CA MET A 86 -9.50 6.83 -2.56
C MET A 86 -10.95 6.80 -3.08
N PRO A 87 -11.62 7.94 -3.36
CA PRO A 87 -12.91 7.94 -4.05
C PRO A 87 -12.91 7.25 -5.42
N ARG A 88 -11.86 7.44 -6.23
CA ARG A 88 -11.73 6.79 -7.54
C ARG A 88 -11.62 5.27 -7.37
N SER A 89 -10.80 4.81 -6.43
CA SER A 89 -10.70 3.38 -6.11
C SER A 89 -12.04 2.79 -5.67
N ALA A 90 -12.80 3.50 -4.83
CA ALA A 90 -14.14 3.06 -4.44
C ALA A 90 -15.08 2.94 -5.66
N ALA A 91 -15.07 3.92 -6.57
CA ALA A 91 -15.90 3.91 -7.77
C ALA A 91 -15.50 2.81 -8.78
N GLU A 92 -14.21 2.48 -8.87
CA GLU A 92 -13.69 1.44 -9.78
C GLU A 92 -13.99 0.02 -9.30
N HIS A 93 -13.97 -0.22 -7.98
CA HIS A 93 -14.01 -1.57 -7.42
C HIS A 93 -15.30 -1.93 -6.67
N VAL A 94 -16.13 -0.94 -6.32
CA VAL A 94 -17.39 -1.14 -5.59
C VAL A 94 -18.55 -0.65 -6.43
N ALA A 95 -19.62 -1.46 -6.49
CA ALA A 95 -20.89 -1.00 -7.05
C ALA A 95 -21.53 0.02 -6.09
N LEU A 96 -21.16 1.29 -6.24
CA LEU A 96 -21.66 2.39 -5.42
C LEU A 96 -23.17 2.59 -5.64
N ASP A 97 -23.88 2.88 -4.55
CA ASP A 97 -25.27 3.34 -4.62
C ASP A 97 -25.33 4.83 -5.00
N TYR A 98 -24.37 5.61 -4.47
CA TYR A 98 -24.30 7.05 -4.67
C TYR A 98 -22.85 7.49 -4.86
N CYS A 99 -22.63 8.38 -5.83
CA CYS A 99 -21.38 9.10 -6.05
C CYS A 99 -21.74 10.59 -6.20
N LEU A 100 -21.45 11.39 -5.17
CA LEU A 100 -21.99 12.75 -5.03
C LEU A 100 -20.92 13.76 -4.59
N PRO A 101 -21.05 15.05 -4.93
CA PRO A 101 -20.25 16.11 -4.33
C PRO A 101 -20.38 16.12 -2.80
N LEU A 102 -19.32 16.55 -2.10
CA LEU A 102 -19.26 16.53 -0.63
C LEU A 102 -20.43 17.29 0.01
N ALA A 103 -20.90 18.36 -0.63
CA ALA A 103 -22.00 19.18 -0.14
C ALA A 103 -23.36 18.47 -0.11
N GLU A 104 -23.57 17.43 -0.94
CA GLU A 104 -24.84 16.71 -1.07
C GLU A 104 -24.91 15.47 -0.16
N ILE A 105 -23.76 14.94 0.27
CA ILE A 105 -23.69 13.75 1.13
C ILE A 105 -24.46 13.91 2.46
N PRO A 106 -24.39 15.06 3.18
CA PRO A 106 -25.10 15.20 4.46
C PRO A 106 -26.62 15.05 4.34
N GLU A 107 -27.22 15.61 3.29
CA GLU A 107 -28.66 15.56 3.06
C GLU A 107 -29.12 14.13 2.74
N LEU A 108 -28.37 13.44 1.87
CA LEU A 108 -28.58 12.01 1.59
C LEU A 108 -28.49 11.16 2.87
N LEU A 109 -27.53 11.43 3.76
CA LEU A 109 -27.40 10.67 5.00
C LEU A 109 -28.62 10.81 5.91
N ILE A 110 -29.26 11.99 5.94
CA ILE A 110 -30.51 12.21 6.69
C ILE A 110 -31.64 11.38 6.08
N GLU A 111 -31.79 11.43 4.76
CA GLU A 111 -32.83 10.68 4.03
C GLU A 111 -32.72 9.16 4.25
N LEU A 112 -31.51 8.61 4.15
CA LEU A 112 -31.26 7.17 4.32
C LEU A 112 -31.57 6.68 5.73
N VAL A 113 -31.35 7.51 6.76
CA VAL A 113 -31.67 7.16 8.15
C VAL A 113 -33.19 7.15 8.37
N ASP A 114 -33.93 8.05 7.72
CA ASP A 114 -35.38 8.17 7.86
C ASP A 114 -36.18 7.09 7.08
N GLN A 115 -35.62 6.52 6.00
CA GLN A 115 -36.38 5.65 5.08
C GLN A 115 -36.37 4.13 5.37
N LYS A 116 -35.59 3.61 6.32
CA LYS A 116 -35.30 2.16 6.55
C LYS A 116 -36.19 1.13 5.82
N CYS A 117 -35.63 0.36 4.85
CA CYS A 117 -35.79 -1.11 4.74
C CYS A 117 -35.01 -1.78 3.59
N GLY A 118 -34.39 -2.94 3.88
CA GLY A 118 -34.27 -4.11 2.98
C GLY A 118 -33.00 -4.20 2.10
N LYS A 119 -32.45 -5.37 1.73
CA LYS A 119 -32.79 -6.80 1.85
C LYS A 119 -31.48 -7.61 1.94
N GLU A 120 -31.50 -8.77 2.61
CA GLU A 120 -30.39 -9.73 2.55
C GLU A 120 -30.24 -10.30 1.13
N LEU A 121 -29.04 -10.16 0.56
CA LEU A 121 -28.66 -10.79 -0.71
C LEU A 121 -27.72 -11.99 -0.46
N PRO A 122 -27.94 -13.15 -1.12
CA PRO A 122 -27.09 -14.32 -0.95
C PRO A 122 -25.71 -14.13 -1.62
N MET A 123 -24.65 -14.57 -0.95
CA MET A 123 -23.25 -14.44 -1.39
C MET A 123 -22.89 -15.36 -2.59
N PRO A 124 -22.18 -14.85 -3.62
CA PRO A 124 -21.41 -15.69 -4.51
C PRO A 124 -20.12 -16.16 -3.83
N LYS A 125 -19.79 -17.45 -3.98
CA LYS A 125 -18.50 -18.02 -3.58
C LYS A 125 -17.46 -17.73 -4.66
N THR A 126 -16.40 -17.03 -4.31
CA THR A 126 -15.31 -16.67 -5.23
C THR A 126 -14.34 -17.83 -5.37
N SER A 127 -14.32 -18.47 -6.54
CA SER A 127 -13.34 -19.51 -6.88
C SER A 127 -12.01 -18.87 -7.26
N SER A 128 -10.96 -19.22 -6.53
CA SER A 128 -9.58 -18.85 -6.85
C SER A 128 -8.99 -19.83 -7.87
N GLN A 129 -8.75 -19.38 -9.10
CA GLN A 129 -7.80 -20.04 -10.00
C GLN A 129 -6.61 -19.11 -10.26
N ARG A 130 -5.41 -19.67 -10.07
CA ARG A 130 -4.11 -19.03 -10.25
C ARG A 130 -3.48 -19.58 -11.52
N ASP A 131 -3.35 -18.76 -12.55
CA ASP A 131 -2.46 -19.04 -13.67
C ASP A 131 -1.02 -18.68 -13.29
N ARG A 132 -0.12 -19.66 -13.48
CA ARG A 132 1.32 -19.51 -13.29
C ARG A 132 1.92 -19.06 -14.62
N GLN A 133 2.49 -17.86 -14.66
CA GLN A 133 3.37 -17.45 -15.76
C GLN A 133 4.83 -17.80 -15.45
N ALA A 134 5.51 -18.24 -16.51
CA ALA A 134 6.91 -18.66 -16.54
C ALA A 134 7.87 -17.48 -16.28
N PRO A 135 9.08 -17.73 -15.75
CA PRO A 135 10.04 -16.68 -15.42
C PRO A 135 10.60 -16.00 -16.67
N GLU A 136 10.77 -14.67 -16.59
CA GLU A 136 11.49 -13.89 -17.59
C GLU A 136 13.01 -14.07 -17.44
N ILE A 137 13.71 -14.09 -18.58
CA ILE A 137 15.16 -14.21 -18.68
C ILE A 137 15.74 -12.80 -18.84
N ILE A 138 16.54 -12.34 -17.88
CA ILE A 138 17.36 -11.13 -18.02
C ILE A 138 18.84 -11.54 -17.93
N ASN A 139 19.61 -11.20 -18.97
CA ASN A 139 21.08 -11.28 -19.01
C ASN A 139 21.69 -12.60 -18.48
N SER A 140 21.26 -13.74 -19.03
CA SER A 140 21.86 -15.07 -18.81
C SER A 140 21.86 -15.63 -17.38
N GLN A 141 21.18 -14.97 -16.42
CA GLN A 141 20.97 -15.50 -15.07
C GLN A 141 19.53 -16.00 -14.91
N THR A 142 19.37 -17.29 -14.65
CA THR A 142 18.06 -17.86 -14.32
C THR A 142 17.79 -17.62 -12.85
N PHE A 143 17.11 -16.52 -12.52
CA PHE A 143 16.59 -16.34 -11.16
C PHE A 143 15.30 -17.15 -11.03
N GLU A 144 15.29 -18.13 -10.13
CA GLU A 144 14.04 -18.77 -9.74
C GLU A 144 13.13 -17.71 -9.12
N ARG A 145 11.90 -17.59 -9.65
CA ARG A 145 10.91 -16.70 -9.07
C ARG A 145 10.68 -17.11 -7.61
N PRO A 146 10.70 -16.17 -6.65
CA PRO A 146 10.46 -16.51 -5.26
C PRO A 146 9.11 -17.22 -5.10
N LEU A 147 9.12 -18.33 -4.38
CA LEU A 147 7.93 -19.15 -4.10
C LEU A 147 6.82 -18.36 -3.40
N THR A 148 7.20 -17.35 -2.61
CA THR A 148 6.30 -16.48 -1.88
C THR A 148 6.90 -15.08 -1.75
N VAL A 149 6.01 -14.11 -1.59
CA VAL A 149 6.37 -12.74 -1.24
C VAL A 149 6.31 -12.59 0.28
N THR A 150 7.21 -11.82 0.87
CA THR A 150 7.25 -11.56 2.31
C THR A 150 6.55 -10.26 2.69
N CYS A 151 5.94 -10.24 3.88
CA CYS A 151 5.31 -9.08 4.49
C CYS A 151 6.35 -8.00 4.82
N PRO A 152 6.20 -6.75 4.34
CA PRO A 152 7.11 -5.65 4.64
C PRO A 152 7.21 -5.34 6.14
N ASP A 153 6.10 -5.45 6.88
CA ASP A 153 6.08 -5.13 8.32
C ASP A 153 6.64 -6.25 9.23
N CYS A 154 6.60 -7.52 8.79
CA CYS A 154 6.95 -8.64 9.70
C CYS A 154 7.85 -9.73 9.11
N GLY A 155 8.24 -9.64 7.83
CA GLY A 155 9.06 -10.65 7.14
C GLY A 155 8.39 -12.00 6.89
N GLY A 156 7.14 -12.20 7.33
CA GLY A 156 6.43 -13.46 7.17
C GLY A 156 5.91 -13.70 5.76
N ALA A 157 5.82 -14.96 5.33
CA ALA A 157 5.27 -15.33 4.03
C ALA A 157 3.81 -14.87 3.86
N LEU A 158 3.50 -14.31 2.69
CA LEU A 158 2.16 -13.84 2.34
C LEU A 158 1.39 -14.89 1.53
N LYS A 159 0.09 -14.99 1.81
CA LYS A 159 -0.89 -15.63 0.93
C LYS A 159 -1.62 -14.55 0.15
N ASN A 160 -1.91 -14.81 -1.12
CA ASN A 160 -2.77 -13.95 -1.94
C ASN A 160 -4.11 -14.62 -2.25
N PHE A 161 -5.15 -13.80 -2.40
CA PHE A 161 -6.48 -14.22 -2.83
C PHE A 161 -7.22 -13.04 -3.47
N LYS A 162 -8.28 -13.33 -4.24
CA LYS A 162 -9.12 -12.31 -4.90
C LYS A 162 -10.38 -12.05 -4.08
N VAL A 163 -10.69 -10.78 -3.83
CA VAL A 163 -11.96 -10.32 -3.25
C VAL A 163 -12.60 -9.36 -4.26
N GLY A 164 -13.61 -9.85 -4.99
CA GLY A 164 -14.12 -9.12 -6.16
C GLY A 164 -13.04 -9.02 -7.25
N SER A 165 -12.76 -7.80 -7.71
CA SER A 165 -11.66 -7.50 -8.64
C SER A 165 -10.32 -7.22 -7.96
N ILE A 166 -10.29 -7.08 -6.64
CA ILE A 166 -9.08 -6.68 -5.88
C ILE A 166 -8.28 -7.91 -5.46
N VAL A 167 -6.96 -7.85 -5.63
CA VAL A 167 -6.02 -8.86 -5.11
C VAL A 167 -5.56 -8.43 -3.71
N LYS A 168 -5.75 -9.30 -2.73
CA LYS A 168 -5.38 -9.08 -1.32
C LYS A 168 -4.24 -10.00 -0.92
N PHE A 169 -3.26 -9.46 -0.18
CA PHE A 169 -2.14 -10.19 0.41
C PHE A 169 -2.28 -10.18 1.93
N THR A 170 -2.13 -11.34 2.59
CA THR A 170 -2.23 -11.44 4.05
C THR A 170 -1.15 -12.35 4.62
N CYS A 171 -0.51 -11.93 5.71
CA CYS A 171 0.49 -12.72 6.42
C CYS A 171 -0.13 -13.56 7.54
N HIS A 172 0.63 -14.50 8.11
CA HIS A 172 0.12 -15.40 9.16
C HIS A 172 -0.21 -14.70 10.49
N ILE A 173 0.30 -13.48 10.72
CA ILE A 173 -0.02 -12.68 11.92
C ILE A 173 -1.12 -11.63 11.67
N GLY A 174 -1.59 -11.48 10.42
CA GLY A 174 -2.76 -10.65 10.08
C GLY A 174 -2.49 -9.30 9.42
N HIS A 175 -1.25 -8.91 9.12
CA HIS A 175 -1.01 -7.76 8.22
C HIS A 175 -1.63 -8.04 6.86
N SER A 176 -2.27 -7.03 6.28
CA SER A 176 -2.94 -7.17 5.00
C SER A 176 -2.76 -5.95 4.10
N TYR A 177 -2.65 -6.21 2.79
CA TYR A 177 -2.39 -5.20 1.78
C TYR A 177 -3.22 -5.48 0.50
N THR A 178 -3.68 -4.41 -0.15
CA THR A 178 -4.06 -4.43 -1.58
C THR A 178 -2.81 -4.57 -2.45
N ALA A 179 -2.96 -4.87 -3.74
CA ALA A 179 -1.81 -5.06 -4.64
C ALA A 179 -0.99 -3.79 -4.81
N GLU A 180 -1.65 -2.64 -4.92
CA GLU A 180 -1.04 -1.33 -5.09
C GLU A 180 -0.26 -0.95 -3.83
N ASN A 181 -0.88 -1.03 -2.66
CA ASN A 181 -0.19 -0.75 -1.39
C ASN A 181 0.94 -1.74 -1.11
N MET A 182 0.79 -3.00 -1.53
CA MET A 182 1.84 -4.00 -1.37
C MET A 182 3.06 -3.69 -2.25
N ALA A 183 2.84 -3.24 -3.48
CA ALA A 183 3.92 -2.82 -4.38
C ALA A 183 4.66 -1.61 -3.84
N ALA A 184 3.93 -0.57 -3.40
CA ALA A 184 4.50 0.60 -2.74
C ALA A 184 5.27 0.24 -1.46
N ALA A 185 4.70 -0.61 -0.60
CA ALA A 185 5.34 -1.03 0.65
C ALA A 185 6.63 -1.86 0.42
N GLN A 186 6.67 -2.69 -0.63
CA GLN A 186 7.92 -3.35 -1.00
C GLN A 186 8.99 -2.36 -1.43
N PHE A 187 8.60 -1.37 -2.21
CA PHE A 187 9.51 -0.35 -2.69
C PHE A 187 10.10 0.45 -1.53
N GLU A 188 9.26 0.92 -0.61
CA GLU A 188 9.68 1.65 0.58
C GLU A 188 10.63 0.82 1.47
N GLU A 189 10.34 -0.46 1.71
CA GLU A 189 11.25 -1.31 2.49
C GLU A 189 12.57 -1.58 1.75
N MET A 190 12.54 -1.78 0.43
CA MET A 190 13.75 -1.92 -0.38
C MET A 190 14.64 -0.68 -0.25
N GLU A 191 14.07 0.51 -0.47
CA GLU A 191 14.77 1.79 -0.39
C GLU A 191 15.37 1.99 1.01
N LYS A 192 14.58 1.74 2.05
CA LYS A 192 15.01 1.82 3.45
C LYS A 192 16.20 0.91 3.75
N VAL A 193 16.17 -0.34 3.28
CA VAL A 193 17.29 -1.29 3.45
C VAL A 193 18.54 -0.82 2.71
N MET A 194 18.39 -0.33 1.47
CA MET A 194 19.53 0.17 0.71
C MET A 194 20.13 1.44 1.34
N ARG A 195 19.30 2.38 1.82
CA ARG A 195 19.75 3.56 2.57
C ARG A 195 20.48 3.17 3.85
N ALA A 196 19.96 2.17 4.58
CA ALA A 196 20.64 1.63 5.76
C ALA A 196 22.01 1.03 5.41
N ALA A 197 22.14 0.32 4.28
CA ALA A 197 23.40 -0.22 3.80
C ALA A 197 24.43 0.88 3.46
N VAL A 198 24.01 1.95 2.77
CA VAL A 198 24.86 3.12 2.50
C VAL A 198 25.34 3.75 3.81
N ARG A 199 24.45 3.93 4.78
CA ARG A 199 24.81 4.44 6.10
C ARG A 199 25.85 3.56 6.79
N PHE A 200 25.66 2.25 6.83
CA PHE A 200 26.63 1.32 7.45
C PHE A 200 27.99 1.32 6.76
N LEU A 201 28.04 1.53 5.45
CA LEU A 201 29.30 1.66 4.72
C LEU A 201 30.02 2.97 5.06
N ASN A 202 29.29 4.07 5.20
CA ASN A 202 29.86 5.35 5.65
C ASN A 202 30.36 5.25 7.11
N GLU A 203 29.58 4.66 8.01
CA GLU A 203 29.98 4.41 9.40
C GLU A 203 31.25 3.54 9.47
N ARG A 204 31.36 2.50 8.63
CA ARG A 204 32.58 1.69 8.51
C ARG A 204 33.77 2.50 7.99
N ALA A 205 33.56 3.36 6.98
CA ALA A 205 34.63 4.18 6.43
C ALA A 205 35.22 5.12 7.48
N GLU A 206 34.34 5.77 8.25
CA GLU A 206 34.71 6.66 9.35
C GLU A 206 35.42 5.92 10.47
N PHE A 207 34.88 4.77 10.90
CA PHE A 207 35.54 3.92 11.90
C PHE A 207 36.97 3.54 11.48
N CYS A 208 37.18 3.16 10.23
CA CYS A 208 38.51 2.86 9.71
C CYS A 208 39.44 4.08 9.72
N LEU A 209 38.95 5.29 9.45
CA LEU A 209 39.77 6.51 9.56
C LEU A 209 40.20 6.77 11.01
N GLN A 210 39.27 6.67 11.96
CA GLN A 210 39.58 6.84 13.38
C GLN A 210 40.62 5.83 13.85
N MET A 211 40.55 4.57 13.40
CA MET A 211 41.58 3.57 13.72
C MET A 211 42.94 3.86 13.09
N ALA A 212 42.96 4.48 11.90
CA ALA A 212 44.21 4.91 11.27
C ALA A 212 44.88 6.06 12.03
N GLU A 213 44.09 6.98 12.60
CA GLU A 213 44.54 8.11 13.40
C GLU A 213 45.00 7.72 14.81
N HIS A 214 44.40 6.68 15.39
CA HIS A 214 44.76 6.17 16.74
C HIS A 214 45.79 5.02 16.70
N GLY A 215 46.21 4.58 15.51
CA GLY A 215 47.20 3.51 15.34
C GLY A 215 48.57 3.93 15.89
N ASP A 216 49.18 3.03 16.66
CA ASP A 216 50.47 3.23 17.34
C ASP A 216 51.57 3.74 16.38
N ASP A 217 52.30 4.80 16.78
CA ASP A 217 53.33 5.52 16.00
C ASP A 217 54.45 4.62 15.43
N GLY A 218 54.47 3.34 15.79
CA GLY A 218 55.50 2.35 15.43
C GLY A 218 55.23 1.47 14.20
N ASN A 219 54.03 1.44 13.62
CA ASN A 219 53.74 0.56 12.46
C ASN A 219 52.96 1.25 11.31
N PRO A 220 53.65 1.85 10.33
CA PRO A 220 53.06 2.54 9.19
C PRO A 220 52.15 1.66 8.31
N ASP A 221 52.41 0.35 8.24
CA ASP A 221 51.64 -0.58 7.41
C ASP A 221 50.23 -0.79 7.97
N ALA A 222 50.08 -0.81 9.30
CA ALA A 222 48.77 -0.94 9.95
C ALA A 222 47.88 0.29 9.66
N SER A 223 48.44 1.51 9.70
CA SER A 223 47.70 2.73 9.34
C SER A 223 47.27 2.70 7.86
N ASN A 224 48.16 2.27 6.96
CA ASN A 224 47.86 2.13 5.53
C ASN A 224 46.72 1.14 5.24
N GLU A 225 46.67 0.02 5.96
CA GLU A 225 45.59 -0.97 5.84
C GLU A 225 44.23 -0.38 6.24
N TRP A 226 44.17 0.38 7.34
CA TRP A 226 42.97 1.08 7.77
C TRP A 226 42.48 2.12 6.75
N HIS A 227 43.41 2.91 6.19
CA HIS A 227 43.08 3.83 5.11
C HIS A 227 42.56 3.10 3.85
N ALA A 228 43.13 1.94 3.51
CA ALA A 228 42.65 1.13 2.38
C ALA A 228 41.23 0.57 2.63
N ALA A 229 40.96 0.09 3.84
CA ALA A 229 39.63 -0.38 4.25
C ALA A 229 38.58 0.74 4.22
N SER A 230 38.95 1.96 4.63
CA SER A 230 38.09 3.14 4.53
C SER A 230 37.73 3.47 3.07
N ARG A 231 38.73 3.53 2.18
CA ARG A 231 38.52 3.79 0.74
C ARG A 231 37.61 2.74 0.10
N GLN A 232 37.77 1.46 0.46
CA GLN A 232 36.90 0.39 -0.05
C GLN A 232 35.44 0.56 0.42
N ALA A 233 35.22 0.93 1.68
CA ALA A 233 33.88 1.15 2.20
C ALA A 233 33.19 2.34 1.48
N LEU A 234 33.91 3.43 1.24
CA LEU A 234 33.42 4.57 0.46
C LEU A 234 33.09 4.20 -0.99
N ASP A 235 33.97 3.47 -1.70
CA ASP A 235 33.71 3.02 -3.08
C ASP A 235 32.41 2.20 -3.18
N ARG A 236 32.16 1.31 -2.21
CA ARG A 236 30.91 0.55 -2.15
C ARG A 236 29.70 1.43 -1.82
N ALA A 237 29.86 2.41 -0.93
CA ALA A 237 28.80 3.35 -0.58
C ALA A 237 28.38 4.19 -1.79
N TYR A 238 29.35 4.67 -2.58
CA TYR A 238 29.10 5.41 -3.81
C TYR A 238 28.29 4.60 -4.83
N LYS A 239 28.66 3.34 -5.06
CA LYS A 239 27.94 2.44 -5.99
C LYS A 239 26.51 2.16 -5.55
N LEU A 240 26.28 1.95 -4.24
CA LEU A 240 24.93 1.75 -3.72
C LEU A 240 24.10 3.03 -3.72
N ARG A 241 24.72 4.19 -3.47
CA ARG A 241 24.02 5.47 -3.50
C ARG A 241 23.49 5.78 -4.90
N ASP A 242 24.30 5.56 -5.93
CA ASP A 242 23.89 5.73 -7.32
C ASP A 242 22.65 4.87 -7.65
N LEU A 243 22.60 3.62 -7.17
CA LEU A 243 21.42 2.74 -7.32
C LEU A 243 20.18 3.22 -6.56
N VAL A 244 20.36 3.85 -5.40
CA VAL A 244 19.25 4.38 -4.58
C VAL A 244 18.68 5.68 -5.13
N GLU A 245 19.53 6.50 -5.77
CA GLU A 245 19.15 7.81 -6.32
C GLU A 245 18.54 7.73 -7.72
N GLN A 246 18.67 6.58 -8.41
CA GLN A 246 18.03 6.34 -9.71
C GLN A 246 16.51 6.15 -9.57
N ASP A 247 15.76 6.69 -10.53
CA ASP A 247 14.31 6.52 -10.60
C ASP A 247 13.95 5.06 -10.92
N TRP A 248 12.98 4.53 -10.18
CA TRP A 248 12.44 3.20 -10.41
C TRP A 248 11.13 3.28 -11.18
N LEU A 249 10.93 2.36 -12.11
CA LEU A 249 9.64 2.19 -12.78
C LEU A 249 8.62 1.65 -11.79
N THR A 250 7.67 2.48 -11.40
CA THR A 250 6.48 2.02 -10.66
C THR A 250 5.31 1.82 -11.63
N PRO A 251 4.32 0.97 -11.28
CA PRO A 251 3.10 0.82 -12.06
C PRO A 251 2.37 2.16 -12.29
N GLU A 252 2.42 3.09 -11.33
CA GLU A 252 1.80 4.42 -11.45
C GLU A 252 2.50 5.30 -12.50
N ILE A 253 3.83 5.27 -12.55
CA ILE A 253 4.64 5.99 -13.55
C ILE A 253 4.43 5.39 -14.95
N SER A 254 4.29 4.07 -15.04
CA SER A 254 4.03 3.38 -16.32
C SER A 254 2.69 3.77 -16.94
N HIS A 255 1.65 3.95 -16.12
CA HIS A 255 0.34 4.41 -16.60
C HIS A 255 0.37 5.87 -17.08
N GLN A 256 1.14 6.74 -16.45
CA GLN A 256 1.30 8.14 -16.90
C GLN A 256 2.06 8.24 -18.23
N LEU A 257 3.11 7.44 -18.42
CA LEU A 257 3.86 7.38 -19.68
C LEU A 257 3.03 6.81 -20.84
N ALA A 258 2.20 5.79 -20.59
CA ALA A 258 1.28 5.25 -21.59
C ALA A 258 0.15 6.24 -21.96
N SER A 259 -0.35 7.00 -20.98
CA SER A 259 -1.37 8.03 -21.20
C SER A 259 -0.83 9.23 -21.99
N ALA A 260 0.45 9.58 -21.80
CA ALA A 260 1.12 10.65 -22.54
C ALA A 260 1.42 10.27 -24.01
N HIS A 261 1.54 8.98 -24.33
CA HIS A 261 1.66 8.51 -25.72
C HIS A 261 0.33 8.51 -26.48
N ASN A 262 -0.79 8.20 -25.82
CA ASN A 262 -2.12 8.28 -26.47
C ASN A 262 -2.63 9.71 -26.72
N GLY A 263 -2.01 10.74 -26.11
CA GLY A 263 -2.38 12.13 -26.29
C GLY A 263 -1.70 12.87 -27.45
N ARG A 264 -0.73 12.24 -28.15
CA ARG A 264 0.04 12.90 -29.23
C ARG A 264 -0.38 12.51 -30.65
N ASP A 265 -1.32 11.59 -30.83
CA ASP A 265 -1.73 11.09 -32.15
C ASP A 265 -3.05 11.71 -32.71
N GLN A 266 -3.57 12.79 -32.12
CA GLN A 266 -4.81 13.44 -32.61
C GLN A 266 -4.66 14.90 -33.08
N THR A 267 -3.46 15.38 -33.38
CA THR A 267 -3.30 16.67 -34.08
C THR A 267 -2.36 16.57 -35.27
N GLY A 268 -2.92 16.30 -36.45
CA GLY A 268 -2.24 16.58 -37.72
C GLY A 268 -2.59 15.63 -38.86
N PHE A 269 -3.66 15.95 -39.61
CA PHE A 269 -3.62 16.15 -41.07
C PHE A 269 -5.06 16.33 -41.60
N ARG A 270 -5.48 17.59 -41.77
CA ARG A 270 -6.46 18.04 -42.76
C ARG A 270 -5.87 19.27 -43.42
N GLY A 271 -5.68 19.21 -44.74
CA GLY A 271 -5.11 20.27 -45.57
C GLY A 271 -4.21 19.68 -46.64
#